data_AF-A0A3A8QIN7-F1
#
_entry.id   AF-A0A3A8QIN7-F1
#
_cell.length_a   1.000
_cell.length_b   1.000
_cell.length_c   1.000
_cell.angle_alpha   90.00
_cell.angle_beta   90.00
_cell.angle_gamma   90.00
#
_symmetry.space_group_name_H-M   'P 1'
#
loop_
_entity.id
_entity.type
_entity.pdbx_description
1 polymer ?
#
loop_
_entity_poly.entity_id
_entity_poly.type
_entity_poly.pdbx_seq_one_letter_code
_entity_poly.pdbx_strand_id
1 'polypeptide(L)'
;MANVSLWNSKRGTASSSAEAVHQLVPRLAWGDAVGNQVRYLRDLLRGWGYASEIYAEQWDEACRDEVRPARDYARDAGRDTALLVHHSFESRLVPLVAKAKGRKALLYHNVTPERFFEGSDRHVARGSRLAREELVQLREHVTHAWAYSHFSVEELSAAGYRDASVLPFAVDWNAFNVPPDAALRAQVEDGCANVLFVGRTVPSKRLEDVLRVFTAYQRLYQPRSRLLVAGTLYSTAPYDASVLALREQLGPDRVVFLGRVDAAQLSACFASATAYLSMSRHEGFGVPLLEAMYRGVPVVAYGAAAVPETMGGAGLTTLSDDPAQVAGLLAVLERDPALRARVVEAQRQRLAPLGQQAVAQRVREALTPFLEGRPPSALQPATPSVTVVCPGFDAAPDAPMSRLARAVADRLPDARLWTVRRQVMPLQLAPRKERDGATRVWRFTPDEPSFGPDRDTPPSSSLETGVRCAPGPLLFAGADEDVARRTVSRLPPGTRAAGIWAAPRAPDAAVRQALGTRLWELTPGRDLTSLAGELARELDVEGRPHAR
;
A
#
# COMPACT_ATOMS: atom_id res chain seq x y z
N MET A 1 27.42 47.47 41.50
CA MET A 1 27.49 46.53 42.65
C MET A 1 26.48 45.43 42.36
N ALA A 2 26.88 44.32 41.73
CA ALA A 2 27.39 43.07 42.36
C ALA A 2 26.33 42.43 43.27
N ASN A 3 25.95 41.15 43.25
CA ASN A 3 26.43 39.88 42.66
C ASN A 3 25.21 38.91 42.70
N VAL A 4 24.89 38.12 41.66
CA VAL A 4 25.34 36.72 41.39
C VAL A 4 25.09 35.71 42.53
N SER A 5 24.19 34.74 42.30
CA SER A 5 24.44 33.29 42.48
C SER A 5 23.31 32.48 41.83
N LEU A 6 23.53 31.84 40.67
CA LEU A 6 23.95 30.44 40.54
C LEU A 6 22.91 29.43 41.09
N TRP A 7 22.02 28.96 40.23
CA TRP A 7 21.53 27.59 40.29
C TRP A 7 21.60 26.97 38.89
N ASN A 8 22.77 26.38 38.63
CA ASN A 8 23.03 25.53 37.48
C ASN A 8 23.06 24.09 38.02
N SER A 9 21.98 23.34 37.83
CA SER A 9 21.97 21.89 38.04
C SER A 9 21.50 21.20 36.76
N LYS A 10 22.52 20.81 35.97
CA LYS A 10 22.54 19.75 34.95
C LYS A 10 21.18 19.09 34.65
N ARG A 11 20.44 19.63 33.68
CA ARG A 11 19.53 18.82 32.86
C ARG A 11 20.33 18.29 31.67
N GLY A 12 20.42 16.96 31.59
CA GLY A 12 21.10 16.26 30.50
C GLY A 12 20.46 16.55 29.15
N THR A 13 21.35 16.78 28.17
CA THR A 13 21.18 16.71 26.71
C THR A 13 19.98 17.44 26.11
N ALA A 14 20.23 18.68 25.68
CA ALA A 14 19.40 19.38 24.71
C ALA A 14 19.26 18.53 23.43
N SER A 15 18.03 18.19 23.05
CA SER A 15 17.72 17.75 21.69
C SER A 15 17.84 18.98 20.78
N SER A 16 18.91 19.06 19.97
CA SER A 16 19.07 20.14 18.99
C SER A 16 18.10 19.92 17.82
N SER A 17 17.37 20.96 17.43
CA SER A 17 16.59 20.98 16.18
C SER A 17 17.53 20.75 14.99
N ALA A 18 17.09 20.02 13.96
CA ALA A 18 17.92 19.81 12.77
C ALA A 18 18.14 21.14 12.02
N GLU A 19 19.36 21.40 11.54
CA GLU A 19 19.63 22.57 10.67
C GLU A 19 19.39 22.24 9.19
N ALA A 20 19.48 20.96 8.84
CA ALA A 20 19.26 20.44 7.49
C ALA A 20 18.38 19.19 7.52
N VAL A 21 17.47 19.08 6.54
CA VAL A 21 16.56 17.94 6.35
C VAL A 21 16.67 17.48 4.91
N HIS A 22 17.37 16.38 4.67
CA HIS A 22 17.61 15.86 3.34
C HIS A 22 16.73 14.65 3.04
N GLN A 23 16.56 14.37 1.74
CA GLN A 23 15.76 13.25 1.27
C GLN A 23 16.63 12.27 0.49
N LEU A 24 16.41 10.97 0.69
CA LEU A 24 17.09 9.89 -0.02
C LEU A 24 16.06 8.99 -0.71
N VAL A 25 16.15 8.81 -2.02
CA VAL A 25 15.17 8.07 -2.83
C VAL A 25 15.84 7.06 -3.78
N PRO A 26 15.28 5.86 -4.02
CA PRO A 26 15.84 4.90 -4.96
C PRO A 26 15.96 5.49 -6.37
N ARG A 27 14.89 6.13 -6.84
CA ARG A 27 14.85 6.79 -8.13
C ARG A 27 14.06 8.09 -8.06
N LEU A 28 14.64 9.17 -8.57
CA LEU A 28 13.92 10.42 -8.82
C LEU A 28 13.46 10.48 -10.28
N ALA A 29 12.20 10.18 -10.52
CA ALA A 29 11.59 10.28 -11.84
C ALA A 29 10.89 11.64 -12.05
N TRP A 30 10.73 12.03 -13.32
CA TRP A 30 9.98 13.22 -13.68
C TRP A 30 8.48 12.89 -13.75
N GLY A 31 7.62 13.72 -13.16
CA GLY A 31 6.16 13.62 -13.33
C GLY A 31 5.51 12.34 -12.79
N ASP A 32 6.19 11.58 -11.92
CA ASP A 32 5.60 10.46 -11.19
C ASP A 32 5.20 10.88 -9.76
N ALA A 33 4.34 10.08 -9.12
CA ALA A 33 3.83 10.40 -7.80
C ALA A 33 4.94 10.52 -6.73
N VAL A 34 5.95 9.64 -6.78
CA VAL A 34 7.04 9.63 -5.79
C VAL A 34 7.93 10.85 -5.99
N GLY A 35 8.38 11.13 -7.21
CA GLY A 35 9.23 12.27 -7.51
C GLY A 35 8.55 13.62 -7.23
N ASN A 36 7.25 13.75 -7.54
CA ASN A 36 6.48 14.94 -7.21
C ASN A 36 6.38 15.14 -5.70
N GLN A 37 6.13 14.07 -4.93
CA GLN A 37 6.08 14.12 -3.47
C GLN A 37 7.42 14.52 -2.86
N VAL A 38 8.54 13.99 -3.36
CA VAL A 38 9.90 14.34 -2.91
C VAL A 38 10.19 15.83 -3.14
N ARG A 39 9.85 16.36 -4.32
CA ARG A 39 10.02 17.78 -4.65
C ARG A 39 9.17 18.66 -3.75
N TYR A 40 7.90 18.31 -3.58
CA TYR A 40 6.99 19.04 -2.72
C TYR A 40 7.52 19.14 -1.27
N LEU A 41 7.96 18.02 -0.69
CA LEU A 41 8.52 18.01 0.65
C LEU A 41 9.82 18.82 0.75
N ARG A 42 10.70 18.77 -0.27
CA ARG A 42 11.89 19.62 -0.33
C ARG A 42 11.52 21.09 -0.24
N ASP A 43 10.55 21.51 -1.04
CA ASP A 43 10.19 22.91 -1.16
C ASP A 43 9.44 23.41 0.09
N LEU A 44 8.63 22.56 0.73
CA LEU A 44 8.07 22.84 2.07
C LEU A 44 9.17 23.00 3.13
N LEU A 45 10.12 22.07 3.20
CA LEU A 45 11.21 22.11 4.18
C LEU A 45 12.06 23.37 4.01
N ARG A 46 12.38 23.75 2.76
CA ARG A 46 13.05 25.01 2.43
C ARG A 46 12.21 26.22 2.86
N GLY A 47 10.90 26.19 2.62
CA GLY A 47 9.96 27.21 3.08
C GLY A 47 9.87 27.34 4.60
N TRP A 48 10.17 26.27 5.35
CA TRP A 48 10.28 26.30 6.81
C TRP A 48 11.66 26.69 7.34
N GLY A 49 12.61 27.00 6.45
CA GLY A 49 13.95 27.47 6.79
C GLY A 49 15.02 26.39 6.89
N TYR A 50 14.74 25.13 6.53
CA TYR A 50 15.75 24.06 6.52
C TYR A 50 16.54 24.04 5.20
N ALA A 51 17.83 23.75 5.28
CA ALA A 51 18.56 23.29 4.09
C ALA A 51 18.01 21.90 3.68
N SER A 52 17.55 21.76 2.44
CA SER A 52 16.96 20.50 1.96
C SER A 52 17.39 20.20 0.54
N GLU A 53 17.96 19.01 0.34
CA GLU A 53 18.52 18.50 -0.90
C GLU A 53 17.99 17.09 -1.13
N ILE A 54 17.90 16.68 -2.40
CA ILE A 54 17.46 15.35 -2.81
C ILE A 54 18.68 14.54 -3.23
N TYR A 55 18.82 13.35 -2.65
CA TYR A 55 19.82 12.37 -3.01
C TYR A 55 19.14 11.15 -3.64
N ALA A 56 19.64 10.67 -4.77
CA ALA A 56 19.04 9.51 -5.44
C ALA A 56 20.08 8.51 -5.94
N GLU A 57 19.72 7.22 -5.97
CA GLU A 57 20.55 6.19 -6.60
C GLU A 57 20.45 6.29 -8.14
N GLN A 58 19.24 6.55 -8.65
CA GLN A 58 18.97 6.76 -10.07
C GLN A 58 18.08 7.99 -10.28
N TRP A 59 18.13 8.60 -11.46
CA TRP A 59 17.23 9.70 -11.82
C TRP A 59 17.05 9.80 -13.33
N ASP A 60 15.93 10.39 -13.74
CA ASP A 60 15.70 10.76 -15.14
C ASP A 60 16.56 11.99 -15.50
N GLU A 61 16.96 12.12 -16.75
CA GLU A 61 17.81 13.24 -17.21
C GLU A 61 17.20 14.61 -16.90
N ALA A 62 15.88 14.74 -17.03
CA ALA A 62 15.14 15.96 -16.70
C ALA A 62 15.24 16.38 -15.22
N CYS A 63 15.69 15.49 -14.34
CA CYS A 63 15.85 15.74 -12.90
C CYS A 63 17.30 16.12 -12.52
N ARG A 64 18.25 16.17 -13.47
CA ARG A 64 19.70 16.27 -13.20
C ARG A 64 20.07 17.44 -12.28
N ASP A 65 19.46 18.60 -12.49
CA ASP A 65 19.79 19.83 -11.74
C ASP A 65 19.12 19.90 -10.36
N GLU A 66 18.28 18.93 -10.02
CA GLU A 66 17.51 18.88 -8.79
C GLU A 66 18.05 17.85 -7.77
N VAL A 67 19.05 17.05 -8.16
CA VAL A 67 19.42 15.82 -7.46
C VAL A 67 20.93 15.66 -7.33
N ARG A 68 21.34 15.07 -6.22
CA ARG A 68 22.72 14.65 -5.95
C ARG A 68 22.82 13.12 -5.94
N PRO A 69 23.99 12.54 -6.29
CA PRO A 69 24.17 11.10 -6.18
C PRO A 69 24.03 10.60 -4.73
N ALA A 70 23.29 9.52 -4.49
CA ALA A 70 23.10 8.93 -3.16
C ALA A 70 24.41 8.63 -2.40
N ARG A 71 25.45 8.22 -3.13
CA ARG A 71 26.80 7.96 -2.58
C ARG A 71 27.46 9.17 -1.93
N ASP A 72 27.03 10.39 -2.28
CA ASP A 72 27.63 11.62 -1.80
C ASP A 72 27.00 12.10 -0.48
N TYR A 73 25.87 11.52 -0.05
CA TYR A 73 25.16 11.94 1.16
C TYR A 73 26.06 12.00 2.41
N ALA A 74 26.95 11.01 2.57
CA ALA A 74 27.81 10.92 3.76
C ALA A 74 28.85 12.06 3.87
N ARG A 75 29.16 12.73 2.76
CA ARG A 75 30.05 13.90 2.71
C ARG A 75 29.31 15.16 3.12
N ASP A 76 28.04 15.26 2.73
CA ASP A 76 27.25 16.48 2.83
C ASP A 76 26.42 16.55 4.14
N ALA A 77 26.30 15.45 4.90
CA ALA A 77 25.46 15.34 6.09
C ALA A 77 26.22 14.98 7.39
N GLY A 78 25.83 15.65 8.50
CA GLY A 78 26.41 15.51 9.83
C GLY A 78 25.50 14.80 10.84
N ARG A 79 25.81 14.93 12.14
CA ARG A 79 24.94 14.41 13.23
C ARG A 79 23.70 15.26 13.46
N ASP A 80 23.76 16.55 13.13
CA ASP A 80 22.65 17.50 13.27
C ASP A 80 21.72 17.52 12.05
N THR A 81 21.96 16.66 11.06
CA THR A 81 21.12 16.48 9.87
C THR A 81 20.00 15.47 10.16
N ALA A 82 18.81 15.73 9.62
CA ALA A 82 17.73 14.75 9.55
C ALA A 82 17.61 14.19 8.12
N LEU A 83 17.27 12.91 8.02
CA LEU A 83 17.12 12.20 6.75
C LEU A 83 15.73 11.59 6.63
N LEU A 84 15.03 11.93 5.55
CA LEU A 84 13.81 11.26 5.10
C LEU A 84 14.18 10.24 4.02
N VAL A 85 13.96 8.97 4.31
CA VAL A 85 14.26 7.85 3.41
C VAL A 85 12.97 7.45 2.70
N HIS A 86 12.90 7.64 1.39
CA HIS A 86 11.77 7.22 0.58
C HIS A 86 11.95 5.77 0.16
N HIS A 87 10.94 4.94 0.36
CA HIS A 87 10.96 3.54 -0.03
C HIS A 87 9.80 3.22 -0.96
N SER A 88 10.12 2.84 -2.19
CA SER A 88 9.13 2.63 -3.27
C SER A 88 9.45 1.46 -4.19
N PHE A 89 10.70 0.99 -4.20
CA PHE A 89 11.19 -0.13 -5.01
C PHE A 89 12.55 -0.59 -4.47
N GLU A 90 13.10 -1.70 -4.98
CA GLU A 90 14.38 -2.22 -4.50
C GLU A 90 15.51 -1.26 -4.81
N SER A 91 16.50 -1.25 -3.92
CA SER A 91 17.56 -0.27 -3.98
C SER A 91 18.80 -0.71 -3.21
N ARG A 92 19.89 0.04 -3.38
CA ARG A 92 21.11 -0.11 -2.58
C ARG A 92 21.14 0.86 -1.41
N LEU A 93 19.98 1.36 -0.97
CA LEU A 93 19.90 2.38 0.05
C LEU A 93 20.07 1.83 1.47
N VAL A 94 19.68 0.58 1.77
CA VAL A 94 19.76 0.03 3.14
C VAL A 94 21.16 0.20 3.76
N PRO A 95 22.27 -0.17 3.08
CA PRO A 95 23.62 0.06 3.63
C PRO A 95 23.98 1.55 3.80
N LEU A 96 23.47 2.43 2.94
CA LEU A 96 23.68 3.88 3.06
C LEU A 96 22.93 4.44 4.26
N VAL A 97 21.67 4.04 4.46
CA VAL A 97 20.82 4.44 5.59
C VAL A 97 21.40 3.93 6.92
N ALA A 98 21.94 2.71 6.94
CA ALA A 98 22.62 2.17 8.11
C ALA A 98 23.83 3.03 8.54
N LYS A 99 24.64 3.48 7.57
CA LYS A 99 25.85 4.30 7.80
C LYS A 99 25.55 5.79 7.97
N ALA A 100 24.40 6.26 7.50
CA ALA A 100 23.98 7.65 7.59
C ALA A 100 23.94 8.12 9.05
N LYS A 101 24.62 9.25 9.30
CA LYS A 101 24.61 9.97 10.57
C LYS A 101 23.32 10.78 10.70
N GLY A 102 23.00 11.15 11.93
CA GLY A 102 21.82 11.94 12.24
C GLY A 102 20.54 11.13 12.37
N ARG A 103 19.42 11.83 12.49
CA ARG A 103 18.09 11.24 12.69
C ARG A 103 17.52 10.77 11.37
N LYS A 104 16.86 9.61 11.39
CA LYS A 104 16.35 8.96 10.18
C LYS A 104 14.89 8.58 10.37
N ALA A 105 14.10 8.86 9.34
CA ALA A 105 12.71 8.45 9.25
C ALA A 105 12.40 7.89 7.86
N LEU A 106 11.43 6.98 7.79
CA LEU A 106 10.99 6.34 6.56
C LEU A 106 9.73 7.02 6.00
N LEU A 107 9.66 7.19 4.70
CA LEU A 107 8.47 7.50 3.92
C LEU A 107 8.19 6.35 2.96
N TYR A 108 7.22 5.51 3.28
CA TYR A 108 6.84 4.33 2.50
C TYR A 108 5.78 4.67 1.46
N HIS A 109 6.12 4.45 0.19
CA HIS A 109 5.28 4.72 -0.98
C HIS A 109 4.47 3.50 -1.44
N ASN A 110 4.44 2.44 -0.63
CA ASN A 110 3.82 1.15 -0.92
C ASN A 110 4.46 0.39 -2.09
N VAL A 111 4.86 -0.86 -1.83
CA VAL A 111 5.45 -1.75 -2.84
C VAL A 111 4.43 -2.79 -3.24
N THR A 112 4.07 -2.81 -4.53
CA THR A 112 3.18 -3.82 -5.11
C THR A 112 3.76 -5.23 -4.91
N PRO A 113 3.00 -6.20 -4.37
CA PRO A 113 3.44 -7.57 -4.20
C PRO A 113 3.89 -8.25 -5.51
N GLU A 114 4.88 -9.13 -5.43
CA GLU A 114 5.48 -9.78 -6.59
C GLU A 114 4.50 -10.59 -7.44
N ARG A 115 3.44 -11.13 -6.82
CA ARG A 115 2.43 -11.96 -7.47
C ARG A 115 1.65 -11.25 -8.58
N PHE A 116 1.60 -9.92 -8.56
CA PHE A 116 1.05 -9.15 -9.68
C PHE A 116 1.94 -9.24 -10.93
N PHE A 117 3.22 -9.57 -10.77
CA PHE A 117 4.23 -9.57 -11.84
C PHE A 117 4.73 -10.98 -12.19
N GLU A 118 4.52 -12.01 -11.37
CA GLU A 118 5.06 -13.38 -11.56
C GLU A 118 4.78 -13.98 -12.95
N GLY A 119 3.63 -13.66 -13.56
CA GLY A 119 3.25 -14.12 -14.90
C GLY A 119 3.64 -13.21 -16.07
N SER A 120 4.18 -12.01 -15.80
CA SER A 120 4.42 -10.99 -16.84
C SER A 120 5.86 -10.47 -16.86
N ASP A 121 6.47 -10.27 -15.69
CA ASP A 121 7.83 -9.75 -15.56
C ASP A 121 8.50 -10.31 -14.31
N ARG A 122 9.36 -11.32 -14.51
CA ARG A 122 10.12 -11.97 -13.43
C ARG A 122 11.12 -11.03 -12.76
N HIS A 123 11.64 -10.04 -13.48
CA HIS A 123 12.61 -9.10 -12.93
C HIS A 123 11.90 -8.14 -11.96
N VAL A 124 10.78 -7.56 -12.38
CA VAL A 124 9.95 -6.69 -11.53
C VAL A 124 9.35 -7.47 -10.36
N ALA A 125 8.94 -8.72 -10.56
CA ALA A 125 8.50 -9.59 -9.47
C ALA A 125 9.61 -9.77 -8.41
N ARG A 126 10.83 -10.07 -8.86
CA ARG A 126 12.00 -10.20 -7.96
C ARG A 126 12.31 -8.88 -7.26
N GLY A 127 12.30 -7.75 -7.98
CA GLY A 127 12.53 -6.42 -7.44
C GLY A 127 11.52 -6.08 -6.33
N SER A 128 10.23 -6.24 -6.64
CA SER A 128 9.13 -6.06 -5.68
C SER A 128 9.30 -6.90 -4.41
N ARG A 129 9.70 -8.16 -4.54
CA ARG A 129 9.99 -9.01 -3.38
C ARG A 129 11.17 -8.49 -2.56
N LEU A 130 12.29 -8.15 -3.21
CA LEU A 130 13.47 -7.61 -2.54
C LEU A 130 13.16 -6.28 -1.83
N ALA A 131 12.40 -5.39 -2.47
CA ALA A 131 11.95 -4.15 -1.87
C ALA A 131 11.12 -4.39 -0.59
N ARG A 132 10.29 -5.43 -0.56
CA ARG A 132 9.53 -5.81 0.65
C ARG A 132 10.42 -6.41 1.74
N GLU A 133 11.51 -7.07 1.37
CA GLU A 133 12.54 -7.53 2.31
C GLU A 133 13.36 -6.35 2.87
N GLU A 134 13.74 -5.38 2.03
CA GLU A 134 14.41 -4.13 2.41
C GLU A 134 13.56 -3.32 3.39
N LEU A 135 12.23 -3.28 3.21
CA LEU A 135 11.31 -2.63 4.14
C LEU A 135 11.48 -3.20 5.56
N VAL A 136 11.70 -4.49 5.72
CA VAL A 136 11.93 -5.10 7.04
C VAL A 136 13.30 -4.70 7.60
N GLN A 137 14.33 -4.65 6.75
CA GLN A 137 15.69 -4.28 7.16
C GLN A 137 15.80 -2.81 7.61
N LEU A 138 15.07 -1.90 6.95
CA LEU A 138 15.10 -0.46 7.27
C LEU A 138 14.57 -0.13 8.67
N ARG A 139 13.75 -0.99 9.28
CA ARG A 139 13.13 -0.73 10.59
C ARG A 139 14.15 -0.52 11.71
N GLU A 140 15.31 -1.18 11.62
CA GLU A 140 16.38 -1.08 12.63
C GLU A 140 17.20 0.21 12.49
N HIS A 141 16.96 1.00 11.44
CA HIS A 141 17.75 2.17 11.09
C HIS A 141 16.96 3.47 11.12
N VAL A 142 15.66 3.42 11.37
CA VAL A 142 14.79 4.61 11.45
C VAL A 142 14.04 4.66 12.77
N THR A 143 13.66 5.87 13.17
CA THR A 143 12.93 6.11 14.44
C THR A 143 11.45 6.36 14.24
N HIS A 144 11.10 6.93 13.09
CA HIS A 144 9.73 7.24 12.68
C HIS A 144 9.51 6.66 11.29
N ALA A 145 8.28 6.28 10.99
CA ALA A 145 7.88 5.86 9.67
C ALA A 145 6.51 6.43 9.33
N TRP A 146 6.36 6.87 8.09
CA TRP A 146 5.08 7.25 7.56
C TRP A 146 4.78 6.53 6.26
N ALA A 147 3.49 6.38 5.99
CA ALA A 147 2.99 6.05 4.67
C ALA A 147 1.81 6.96 4.32
N TYR A 148 1.29 6.87 3.10
CA TYR A 148 0.27 7.80 2.61
C TYR A 148 -1.17 7.30 2.74
N SER A 149 -1.36 6.10 3.29
CA SER A 149 -2.66 5.50 3.55
C SER A 149 -2.60 4.59 4.77
N HIS A 150 -3.74 4.38 5.43
CA HIS A 150 -3.84 3.42 6.53
C HIS A 150 -3.55 2.00 6.04
N PHE A 151 -3.92 1.67 4.81
CA PHE A 151 -3.54 0.42 4.15
C PHE A 151 -2.02 0.21 4.17
N SER A 152 -1.24 1.23 3.81
CA SER A 152 0.22 1.14 3.80
C SER A 152 0.85 1.20 5.20
N VAL A 153 0.22 1.91 6.16
CA VAL A 153 0.65 1.94 7.57
C VAL A 153 0.45 0.58 8.24
N GLU A 154 -0.56 -0.19 7.83
CA GLU A 154 -0.77 -1.54 8.32
C GLU A 154 0.43 -2.44 8.02
N GLU A 155 1.02 -2.32 6.84
CA GLU A 155 2.22 -3.06 6.48
C GLU A 155 3.46 -2.61 7.26
N LEU A 156 3.62 -1.30 7.50
CA LEU A 156 4.67 -0.79 8.40
C LEU A 156 4.51 -1.36 9.81
N SER A 157 3.29 -1.35 10.33
CA SER A 157 2.98 -1.92 11.65
C SER A 157 3.30 -3.41 11.69
N ALA A 158 2.96 -4.15 10.63
CA ALA A 158 3.23 -5.58 10.48
C ALA A 158 4.74 -5.89 10.38
N ALA A 159 5.52 -5.01 9.73
CA ALA A 159 6.98 -5.12 9.62
C ALA A 159 7.72 -4.80 10.94
N GLY A 160 7.02 -4.28 11.95
CA GLY A 160 7.55 -4.00 13.28
C GLY A 160 8.03 -2.56 13.49
N TYR A 161 7.60 -1.61 12.66
CA TYR A 161 7.88 -0.20 12.87
C TYR A 161 7.16 0.30 14.14
N ARG A 162 7.91 0.92 15.05
CA ARG A 162 7.42 1.30 16.39
C ARG A 162 6.53 2.55 16.37
N ASP A 163 6.79 3.45 15.43
CA ASP A 163 6.05 4.67 15.22
C ASP A 163 5.73 4.81 13.74
N ALA A 164 4.58 4.23 13.37
CA ALA A 164 4.06 4.22 12.01
C ALA A 164 2.74 4.98 11.97
N SER A 165 2.65 5.99 11.12
CA SER A 165 1.42 6.79 10.97
C SER A 165 1.22 7.29 9.54
N VAL A 166 0.03 7.83 9.25
CA VAL A 166 -0.25 8.40 7.93
C VAL A 166 0.36 9.80 7.85
N LEU A 167 1.19 10.04 6.84
CA LEU A 167 1.55 11.39 6.41
C LEU A 167 0.57 11.83 5.32
N PRO A 168 -0.03 13.02 5.42
CA PRO A 168 -0.88 13.54 4.34
C PRO A 168 -0.10 13.55 3.01
N PHE A 169 -0.65 12.91 1.99
CA PHE A 169 -0.08 12.96 0.65
C PHE A 169 -0.20 14.38 0.12
N ALA A 170 0.90 14.90 -0.42
CA ALA A 170 0.93 16.24 -0.94
C ALA A 170 0.74 16.26 -2.45
N VAL A 171 -0.37 16.86 -2.86
CA VAL A 171 -0.64 17.14 -4.27
C VAL A 171 -0.49 18.63 -4.48
N ASP A 172 0.40 19.03 -5.38
CA ASP A 172 0.49 20.42 -5.83
C ASP A 172 -0.65 20.70 -6.80
N TRP A 173 -1.78 21.18 -6.28
CA TRP A 173 -2.94 21.52 -7.10
C TRP A 173 -2.67 22.63 -8.11
N ASN A 174 -1.69 23.50 -7.86
CA ASN A 174 -1.34 24.58 -8.79
C ASN A 174 -0.69 24.02 -10.07
N ALA A 175 0.05 22.91 -9.95
CA ALA A 175 0.61 22.21 -11.11
C ALA A 175 -0.47 21.66 -12.06
N PHE A 176 -1.72 21.56 -11.60
CA PHE A 176 -2.87 21.16 -12.43
C PHE A 176 -3.62 22.34 -13.05
N ASN A 177 -3.27 23.59 -12.73
CA ASN A 177 -3.90 24.78 -13.32
C ASN A 177 -3.23 25.14 -14.67
N VAL A 178 -3.06 24.13 -15.53
CA VAL A 178 -2.48 24.26 -16.86
C VAL A 178 -3.61 24.31 -17.88
N PRO A 179 -3.61 25.28 -18.82
CA PRO A 179 -4.57 25.30 -19.92
C PRO A 179 -4.52 23.99 -20.73
N PRO A 180 -5.68 23.44 -21.14
CA PRO A 180 -5.72 22.27 -22.02
C PRO A 180 -4.98 22.50 -23.33
N ASP A 181 -4.24 21.49 -23.80
CA ASP A 181 -3.67 21.47 -25.14
C ASP A 181 -4.79 21.58 -26.19
N ALA A 182 -4.75 22.63 -27.01
CA ALA A 182 -5.83 22.95 -27.94
C ALA A 182 -5.97 21.93 -29.07
N ALA A 183 -4.84 21.36 -29.54
CA ALA A 183 -4.84 20.42 -30.65
C ALA A 183 -5.44 19.07 -30.24
N LEU A 184 -5.02 18.54 -29.09
CA LEU A 184 -5.60 17.33 -28.53
C LEU A 184 -7.07 17.55 -28.18
N ARG A 185 -7.41 18.68 -27.56
CA ARG A 185 -8.80 19.02 -27.22
C ARG A 185 -9.72 19.00 -28.44
N ALA A 186 -9.30 19.60 -29.55
CA ALA A 186 -10.06 19.56 -30.80
C ALA A 186 -10.27 18.13 -31.35
N GLN A 187 -9.34 17.21 -31.10
CA GLN A 187 -9.47 15.80 -31.48
C GLN A 187 -10.38 15.00 -30.53
N VAL A 188 -10.41 15.36 -29.25
CA VAL A 188 -11.14 14.60 -28.22
C VAL A 188 -12.52 15.17 -27.87
N GLU A 189 -12.83 16.40 -28.28
CA GLU A 189 -14.15 17.04 -28.13
C GLU A 189 -15.00 16.93 -29.41
N ASP A 190 -15.05 15.72 -30.00
CA ASP A 190 -15.78 15.38 -31.22
C ASP A 190 -17.23 14.89 -30.97
N GLY A 191 -17.74 15.15 -29.77
CA GLY A 191 -19.06 14.68 -29.31
C GLY A 191 -19.10 13.21 -28.88
N CYS A 192 -17.96 12.52 -28.80
CA CYS A 192 -17.88 11.21 -28.17
C CYS A 192 -17.86 11.33 -26.64
N ALA A 193 -18.51 10.41 -25.94
CA ALA A 193 -18.32 10.26 -24.50
C ALA A 193 -16.93 9.66 -24.22
N ASN A 194 -16.07 10.41 -23.52
CA ASN A 194 -14.71 9.96 -23.22
C ASN A 194 -14.65 9.34 -21.83
N VAL A 195 -14.26 8.06 -21.74
CA VAL A 195 -13.82 7.43 -20.49
C VAL A 195 -12.32 7.60 -20.41
N LEU A 196 -11.81 8.05 -19.26
CA LEU A 196 -10.39 8.30 -19.05
C LEU A 196 -9.78 7.30 -18.06
N PHE A 197 -8.60 6.79 -18.40
CA PHE A 197 -7.69 6.13 -17.48
C PHE A 197 -6.33 6.83 -17.54
N VAL A 198 -5.73 7.07 -16.36
CA VAL A 198 -4.39 7.67 -16.23
C VAL A 198 -3.51 6.75 -15.39
N GLY A 199 -2.38 6.32 -15.95
CA GLY A 199 -1.41 5.52 -15.22
C GLY A 199 -0.54 4.63 -16.11
N ARG A 200 0.56 4.12 -15.53
CA ARG A 200 1.44 3.17 -16.21
C ARG A 200 0.69 1.89 -16.58
N THR A 201 1.05 1.28 -17.70
CA THR A 201 0.61 -0.07 -18.02
C THR A 201 1.38 -1.07 -17.19
N VAL A 202 0.82 -1.45 -16.05
CA VAL A 202 1.36 -2.50 -15.18
C VAL A 202 0.22 -3.39 -14.68
N PRO A 203 0.47 -4.70 -14.44
CA PRO A 203 -0.59 -5.65 -14.09
C PRO A 203 -1.47 -5.25 -12.91
N SER A 204 -0.91 -4.57 -11.91
CA SER A 204 -1.68 -4.11 -10.73
C SER A 204 -2.72 -3.04 -11.05
N LYS A 205 -2.64 -2.37 -12.20
CA LYS A 205 -3.63 -1.38 -12.67
C LYS A 205 -4.78 -2.00 -13.47
N ARG A 206 -4.64 -3.27 -13.89
CA ARG A 206 -5.66 -4.05 -14.62
C ARG A 206 -6.23 -3.33 -15.84
N LEU A 207 -5.36 -2.87 -16.72
CA LEU A 207 -5.79 -2.21 -17.95
C LEU A 207 -6.64 -3.14 -18.82
N GLU A 208 -6.44 -4.47 -18.73
CA GLU A 208 -7.31 -5.47 -19.35
C GLU A 208 -8.77 -5.40 -18.86
N ASP A 209 -8.99 -5.09 -17.58
CA ASP A 209 -10.34 -4.96 -17.02
C ASP A 209 -10.93 -3.61 -17.39
N VAL A 210 -10.13 -2.54 -17.44
CA VAL A 210 -10.56 -1.24 -18.00
C VAL A 210 -11.04 -1.39 -19.45
N LEU A 211 -10.30 -2.12 -20.29
CA LEU A 211 -10.68 -2.40 -21.68
C LEU A 211 -12.00 -3.17 -21.78
N ARG A 212 -12.17 -4.21 -20.95
CA ARG A 212 -13.40 -5.03 -20.91
C ARG A 212 -14.61 -4.20 -20.45
N VAL A 213 -14.45 -3.41 -19.39
CA VAL A 213 -15.50 -2.51 -18.89
C VAL A 213 -15.89 -1.48 -19.94
N PHE A 214 -14.91 -0.83 -20.56
CA PHE A 214 -15.17 0.13 -21.63
C PHE A 214 -15.89 -0.52 -22.81
N THR A 215 -15.47 -1.71 -23.23
CA THR A 215 -16.10 -2.44 -24.34
C THR A 215 -17.55 -2.79 -24.00
N ALA A 216 -17.83 -3.25 -22.79
CA ALA A 216 -19.19 -3.50 -22.32
C ALA A 216 -20.00 -2.19 -22.30
N TYR A 217 -19.43 -1.09 -21.80
CA TYR A 217 -20.08 0.22 -21.78
C TYR A 217 -20.43 0.71 -23.19
N GLN A 218 -19.48 0.61 -24.13
CA GLN A 218 -19.69 1.01 -25.52
C GLN A 218 -20.81 0.20 -26.19
N ARG A 219 -20.79 -1.13 -26.03
CA ARG A 219 -21.75 -2.02 -26.71
C ARG A 219 -23.14 -1.98 -26.09
N LEU A 220 -23.23 -1.88 -24.76
CA LEU A 220 -24.50 -1.97 -24.04
C LEU A 220 -25.19 -0.62 -23.85
N TYR A 221 -24.43 0.48 -23.75
CA TYR A 221 -24.97 1.75 -23.27
C TYR A 221 -24.63 2.96 -24.12
N GLN A 222 -23.40 3.08 -24.64
CA GLN A 222 -22.95 4.28 -25.36
C GLN A 222 -22.05 3.96 -26.58
N PRO A 223 -22.64 3.66 -27.74
CA PRO A 223 -21.87 3.32 -28.96
C PRO A 223 -20.97 4.46 -29.45
N ARG A 224 -21.29 5.72 -29.15
CA ARG A 224 -20.47 6.89 -29.47
C ARG A 224 -19.54 7.26 -28.31
N SER A 225 -18.73 6.32 -27.86
CA SER A 225 -17.75 6.52 -26.78
C SER A 225 -16.33 6.18 -27.20
N ARG A 226 -15.36 6.73 -26.46
CA ARG A 226 -13.91 6.50 -26.62
C ARG A 226 -13.26 6.30 -25.25
N LEU A 227 -12.30 5.38 -25.17
CA LEU A 227 -11.40 5.24 -24.02
C LEU A 227 -10.10 5.96 -24.32
N LEU A 228 -9.76 6.95 -23.50
CA LEU A 228 -8.47 7.63 -23.50
C LEU A 228 -7.58 6.97 -22.44
N VAL A 229 -6.42 6.48 -22.85
CA VAL A 229 -5.41 5.89 -21.96
C VAL A 229 -4.18 6.79 -21.97
N ALA A 230 -4.02 7.57 -20.90
CA ALA A 230 -2.86 8.43 -20.67
C ALA A 230 -1.86 7.70 -19.78
N GLY A 231 -0.74 7.27 -20.35
CA GLY A 231 0.25 6.48 -19.65
C GLY A 231 1.13 5.68 -20.61
N THR A 232 2.35 5.39 -20.17
CA THR A 232 3.33 4.71 -21.03
C THR A 232 2.97 3.24 -21.22
N LEU A 233 2.93 2.84 -22.49
CA LEU A 233 3.00 1.47 -22.97
C LEU A 233 4.40 1.24 -23.55
N TYR A 234 5.19 0.39 -22.92
CA TYR A 234 6.40 -0.15 -23.50
C TYR A 234 5.99 -1.45 -24.22
N SER A 235 5.63 -1.34 -25.51
CA SER A 235 5.08 -2.42 -26.35
C SER A 235 5.91 -3.71 -26.41
N THR A 236 7.11 -3.73 -25.82
CA THR A 236 8.00 -4.88 -25.68
C THR A 236 7.77 -5.71 -24.42
N ALA A 237 7.05 -5.20 -23.42
CA ALA A 237 6.74 -5.95 -22.20
C ALA A 237 5.61 -6.97 -22.44
N PRO A 238 5.68 -8.20 -21.87
CA PRO A 238 4.64 -9.23 -22.09
C PRO A 238 3.22 -8.79 -21.70
N TYR A 239 3.09 -8.01 -20.63
CA TYR A 239 1.79 -7.48 -20.21
C TYR A 239 1.24 -6.48 -21.23
N ASP A 240 2.05 -5.52 -21.67
CA ASP A 240 1.69 -4.51 -22.67
C ASP A 240 1.27 -5.17 -24.00
N ALA A 241 2.00 -6.20 -24.43
CA ALA A 241 1.64 -6.99 -25.60
C ALA A 241 0.26 -7.67 -25.44
N SER A 242 -0.06 -8.19 -24.25
CA SER A 242 -1.36 -8.82 -23.98
C SER A 242 -2.50 -7.81 -23.94
N VAL A 243 -2.27 -6.61 -23.41
CA VAL A 243 -3.22 -5.48 -23.44
C VAL A 243 -3.49 -5.05 -24.88
N LEU A 244 -2.45 -4.91 -25.71
CA LEU A 244 -2.59 -4.55 -27.12
C LEU A 244 -3.36 -5.63 -27.89
N ALA A 245 -3.03 -6.91 -27.70
CA ALA A 245 -3.76 -8.02 -28.32
C ALA A 245 -5.25 -8.03 -27.92
N LEU A 246 -5.55 -7.78 -26.64
CA LEU A 246 -6.93 -7.69 -26.16
C LEU A 246 -7.67 -6.51 -26.79
N ARG A 247 -7.00 -5.35 -26.94
CA ARG A 247 -7.58 -4.18 -27.62
C ARG A 247 -7.96 -4.49 -29.07
N GLU A 248 -7.11 -5.21 -29.79
CA GLU A 248 -7.42 -5.65 -31.16
C GLU A 248 -8.62 -6.61 -31.20
N GLN A 249 -8.74 -7.52 -30.22
CA GLN A 249 -9.88 -8.45 -30.12
C GLN A 249 -11.21 -7.76 -29.77
N LEU A 250 -11.16 -6.72 -28.94
CA LEU A 250 -12.36 -6.04 -28.44
C LEU A 250 -12.88 -4.95 -29.41
N GLY A 251 -12.03 -4.45 -30.30
CA GLY A 251 -12.33 -3.42 -31.29
C GLY A 251 -11.46 -2.16 -31.06
N PRO A 252 -10.41 -1.93 -31.87
CA PRO A 252 -9.39 -0.93 -31.58
C PRO A 252 -9.83 0.52 -31.81
N ASP A 253 -10.84 0.74 -32.67
CA ASP A 253 -11.20 2.04 -33.27
C ASP A 253 -11.53 3.14 -32.25
N ARG A 254 -11.79 2.78 -31.00
CA ARG A 254 -12.22 3.70 -29.94
C ARG A 254 -11.39 3.60 -28.66
N VAL A 255 -10.25 2.92 -28.70
CA VAL A 255 -9.26 2.91 -27.62
C VAL A 255 -8.02 3.66 -28.10
N VAL A 256 -7.76 4.81 -27.47
CA VAL A 256 -6.66 5.71 -27.83
C VAL A 256 -5.60 5.71 -26.73
N PHE A 257 -4.47 5.09 -27.04
CA PHE A 257 -3.28 5.14 -26.20
C PHE A 257 -2.47 6.39 -26.54
N LEU A 258 -2.41 7.33 -25.59
CA LEU A 258 -1.71 8.60 -25.76
C LEU A 258 -0.23 8.51 -25.39
N GLY A 259 0.18 7.42 -24.74
CA GLY A 259 1.53 7.30 -24.19
C GLY A 259 1.75 8.25 -23.01
N ARG A 260 3.00 8.67 -22.80
CA ARG A 260 3.32 9.68 -21.80
C ARG A 260 2.86 11.05 -22.30
N VAL A 261 1.98 11.69 -21.52
CA VAL A 261 1.44 13.03 -21.82
C VAL A 261 2.07 14.09 -20.92
N ASP A 262 2.18 15.31 -21.44
CA ASP A 262 2.53 16.48 -20.62
C ASP A 262 1.32 17.04 -19.84
N ALA A 263 1.54 18.09 -19.05
CA ALA A 263 0.49 18.68 -18.21
C ALA A 263 -0.66 19.32 -19.01
N ALA A 264 -0.38 19.87 -20.19
CA ALA A 264 -1.40 20.50 -21.05
C ALA A 264 -2.25 19.42 -21.75
N GLN A 265 -1.61 18.35 -22.23
CA GLN A 265 -2.28 17.18 -22.80
C GLN A 265 -3.12 16.45 -21.74
N LEU A 266 -2.58 16.21 -20.54
CA LEU A 266 -3.33 15.63 -19.43
C LEU A 266 -4.54 16.50 -19.05
N SER A 267 -4.35 17.83 -19.07
CA SER A 267 -5.42 18.80 -18.86
C SER A 267 -6.53 18.69 -19.91
N ALA A 268 -6.19 18.46 -21.19
CA ALA A 268 -7.16 18.21 -22.25
C ALA A 268 -7.89 16.87 -22.07
N CYS A 269 -7.19 15.81 -21.66
CA CYS A 269 -7.82 14.53 -21.34
C CYS A 269 -8.89 14.68 -20.26
N PHE A 270 -8.55 15.30 -19.13
CA PHE A 270 -9.51 15.53 -18.04
C PHE A 270 -10.67 16.45 -18.45
N ALA A 271 -10.39 17.53 -19.20
CA ALA A 271 -11.43 18.46 -19.66
C ALA A 271 -12.47 17.77 -20.55
N SER A 272 -12.03 16.80 -21.36
CA SER A 272 -12.89 16.05 -22.28
C SER A 272 -13.59 14.84 -21.65
N ALA A 273 -13.20 14.43 -20.44
CA ALA A 273 -13.62 13.17 -19.84
C ALA A 273 -15.04 13.24 -19.24
N THR A 274 -15.90 12.31 -19.67
CA THR A 274 -17.23 12.09 -19.09
C THR A 274 -17.11 11.40 -17.73
N ALA A 275 -16.18 10.46 -17.60
CA ALA A 275 -15.89 9.73 -16.37
C ALA A 275 -14.43 9.25 -16.34
N TYR A 276 -13.89 9.11 -15.13
CA TYR A 276 -12.60 8.47 -14.90
C TYR A 276 -12.83 7.04 -14.40
N LEU A 277 -12.15 6.06 -14.99
CA LEU A 277 -12.27 4.65 -14.65
C LEU A 277 -10.92 4.11 -14.14
N SER A 278 -10.92 3.51 -12.95
CA SER A 278 -9.78 2.73 -12.43
C SER A 278 -10.22 1.34 -12.00
N MET A 279 -9.60 0.31 -12.56
CA MET A 279 -9.79 -1.09 -12.14
C MET A 279 -8.59 -1.61 -11.34
N SER A 280 -7.77 -0.71 -10.80
CA SER A 280 -6.54 -1.06 -10.10
C SER A 280 -6.81 -1.98 -8.90
N ARG A 281 -6.00 -3.05 -8.79
CA ARG A 281 -6.03 -4.04 -7.70
C ARG A 281 -5.08 -3.70 -6.57
N HIS A 282 -4.11 -2.84 -6.81
CA HIS A 282 -3.17 -2.44 -5.78
C HIS A 282 -2.72 -0.99 -5.98
N GLU A 283 -3.09 -0.14 -5.03
CA GLU A 283 -2.74 1.28 -4.97
C GLU A 283 -2.34 1.63 -3.54
N GLY A 284 -1.19 2.28 -3.38
CA GLY A 284 -0.77 2.84 -2.09
C GLY A 284 -1.51 4.12 -1.73
N PHE A 285 -2.00 4.86 -2.74
CA PHE A 285 -2.81 6.06 -2.57
C PHE A 285 -3.69 6.33 -3.80
N GLY A 286 -3.18 6.22 -5.02
CA GLY A 286 -4.00 6.41 -6.24
C GLY A 286 -4.24 7.88 -6.60
N VAL A 287 -3.15 8.66 -6.73
CA VAL A 287 -3.17 10.10 -7.07
C VAL A 287 -4.09 10.45 -8.26
N PRO A 288 -4.11 9.69 -9.38
CA PRO A 288 -4.99 10.00 -10.51
C PRO A 288 -6.49 10.07 -10.18
N LEU A 289 -6.94 9.37 -9.14
CA LEU A 289 -8.32 9.48 -8.63
C LEU A 289 -8.59 10.90 -8.16
N LEU A 290 -7.68 11.49 -7.40
CA LEU A 290 -7.83 12.85 -6.89
C LEU A 290 -7.65 13.91 -7.97
N GLU A 291 -6.80 13.64 -8.97
CA GLU A 291 -6.67 14.50 -10.15
C GLU A 291 -8.01 14.58 -10.90
N ALA A 292 -8.67 13.43 -11.12
CA ALA A 292 -10.02 13.40 -11.70
C ALA A 292 -11.03 14.17 -10.85
N MET A 293 -11.00 13.99 -9.51
CA MET A 293 -11.85 14.75 -8.60
C MET A 293 -11.62 16.25 -8.71
N TYR A 294 -10.37 16.69 -8.77
CA TYR A 294 -10.00 18.10 -8.83
C TYR A 294 -10.49 18.75 -10.12
N ARG A 295 -10.48 17.99 -11.21
CA ARG A 295 -10.96 18.42 -12.53
C ARG A 295 -12.49 18.27 -12.69
N GLY A 296 -13.21 17.87 -11.65
CA GLY A 296 -14.67 17.70 -11.69
C GLY A 296 -15.14 16.52 -12.55
N VAL A 297 -14.25 15.55 -12.79
CA VAL A 297 -14.57 14.32 -13.53
C VAL A 297 -15.08 13.28 -12.52
N PRO A 298 -16.29 12.72 -12.69
CA PRO A 298 -16.80 11.71 -11.78
C PRO A 298 -15.98 10.42 -11.89
N VAL A 299 -15.66 9.82 -10.75
CA VAL A 299 -14.77 8.66 -10.64
C VAL A 299 -15.56 7.38 -10.43
N VAL A 300 -15.27 6.35 -11.23
CA VAL A 300 -15.61 4.95 -10.98
C VAL A 300 -14.33 4.19 -10.68
N ALA A 301 -14.25 3.55 -9.52
CA ALA A 301 -13.04 2.86 -9.10
C ALA A 301 -13.32 1.50 -8.46
N TYR A 302 -12.42 0.55 -8.71
CA TYR A 302 -12.43 -0.73 -8.00
C TYR A 302 -11.89 -0.56 -6.57
N GLY A 303 -12.62 -1.07 -5.59
CA GLY A 303 -12.37 -0.86 -4.17
C GLY A 303 -11.30 -1.77 -3.57
N ALA A 304 -10.07 -1.74 -4.10
CA ALA A 304 -8.94 -2.51 -3.59
C ALA A 304 -7.90 -1.63 -2.88
N ALA A 305 -7.08 -2.23 -2.00
CA ALA A 305 -6.00 -1.55 -1.28
C ALA A 305 -6.42 -0.19 -0.68
N ALA A 306 -5.67 0.89 -0.96
CA ALA A 306 -5.97 2.24 -0.45
C ALA A 306 -7.08 2.98 -1.23
N VAL A 307 -7.57 2.47 -2.36
CA VAL A 307 -8.56 3.17 -3.21
C VAL A 307 -9.79 3.62 -2.41
N PRO A 308 -10.42 2.80 -1.55
CA PRO A 308 -11.57 3.23 -0.77
C PRO A 308 -11.29 4.39 0.18
N GLU A 309 -10.10 4.45 0.78
CA GLU A 309 -9.67 5.54 1.68
C GLU A 309 -9.45 6.82 0.88
N THR A 310 -8.80 6.71 -0.28
CA THR A 310 -8.58 7.83 -1.19
C THR A 310 -9.89 8.40 -1.69
N MET A 311 -10.79 7.52 -2.14
CA MET A 311 -12.14 7.90 -2.55
C MET A 311 -12.91 8.54 -1.38
N GLY A 312 -12.76 8.00 -0.17
CA GLY A 312 -13.43 8.51 1.04
C GLY A 312 -14.96 8.59 0.88
N GLY A 313 -15.54 7.66 0.13
CA GLY A 313 -16.96 7.66 -0.22
C GLY A 313 -17.36 8.63 -1.35
N ALA A 314 -16.42 9.38 -1.91
CA ALA A 314 -16.66 10.23 -3.08
C ALA A 314 -16.42 9.46 -4.38
N GLY A 315 -17.38 9.51 -5.31
CA GLY A 315 -17.38 8.68 -6.52
C GLY A 315 -18.14 7.35 -6.34
N LEU A 316 -18.08 6.50 -7.37
CA LEU A 316 -18.67 5.17 -7.34
C LEU A 316 -17.59 4.10 -7.17
N THR A 317 -17.53 3.50 -5.98
CA THR A 317 -16.63 2.38 -5.70
C THR A 317 -17.35 1.05 -5.93
N THR A 318 -16.70 0.11 -6.61
CA THR A 318 -17.24 -1.23 -6.88
C THR A 318 -16.28 -2.32 -6.44
N LEU A 319 -16.82 -3.47 -6.04
CA LEU A 319 -16.04 -4.71 -5.84
C LEU A 319 -16.37 -5.74 -6.92
N SER A 320 -17.16 -5.39 -7.93
CA SER A 320 -17.56 -6.31 -8.98
C SER A 320 -16.44 -6.53 -9.99
N ASP A 321 -16.19 -7.79 -10.31
CA ASP A 321 -15.30 -8.21 -11.41
C ASP A 321 -16.05 -8.37 -12.73
N ASP A 322 -17.38 -8.22 -12.74
CA ASP A 322 -18.21 -8.30 -13.94
C ASP A 322 -18.14 -6.98 -14.73
N PRO A 323 -17.55 -6.97 -15.93
CA PRO A 323 -17.41 -5.75 -16.72
C PRO A 323 -18.76 -5.10 -17.06
N ALA A 324 -19.83 -5.87 -17.22
CA ALA A 324 -21.16 -5.35 -17.55
C ALA A 324 -21.78 -4.57 -16.39
N GLN A 325 -21.54 -5.01 -15.14
CA GLN A 325 -21.99 -4.31 -13.95
C GLN A 325 -21.26 -2.98 -13.77
N VAL A 326 -19.93 -2.97 -13.95
CA VAL A 326 -19.14 -1.73 -13.86
C VAL A 326 -19.49 -0.78 -15.01
N ALA A 327 -19.73 -1.30 -16.23
CA ALA A 327 -20.24 -0.52 -17.34
C ALA A 327 -21.60 0.14 -17.03
N GLY A 328 -22.47 -0.56 -16.29
CA GLY A 328 -23.71 0.00 -15.78
C GLY A 328 -23.50 1.23 -14.88
N LEU A 329 -22.46 1.23 -14.04
CA LEU A 329 -22.11 2.40 -13.21
C LEU A 329 -21.71 3.61 -14.06
N LEU A 330 -20.92 3.40 -15.12
CA LEU A 330 -20.58 4.46 -16.08
C LEU A 330 -21.84 5.02 -16.76
N ALA A 331 -22.73 4.12 -17.21
CA ALA A 331 -23.97 4.52 -17.88
C ALA A 331 -24.91 5.30 -16.96
N VAL A 332 -25.03 4.91 -15.69
CA VAL A 332 -25.85 5.65 -14.72
C VAL A 332 -25.26 7.04 -14.44
N LEU A 333 -23.93 7.16 -14.28
CA LEU A 333 -23.27 8.47 -14.12
C LEU A 333 -23.46 9.38 -15.32
N GLU A 334 -23.45 8.84 -16.53
CA GLU A 334 -23.66 9.60 -17.76
C GLU A 334 -25.12 10.06 -17.90
N ARG A 335 -26.09 9.18 -17.60
CA ARG A 335 -27.51 9.39 -17.90
C ARG A 335 -28.29 10.09 -16.78
N ASP A 336 -27.76 10.14 -15.56
CA ASP A 336 -28.36 10.83 -14.42
C ASP A 336 -27.54 12.07 -14.02
N PRO A 337 -27.91 13.26 -14.54
CA PRO A 337 -27.23 14.51 -14.19
C PRO A 337 -27.28 14.85 -12.71
N ALA A 338 -28.34 14.44 -11.99
CA ALA A 338 -28.48 14.72 -10.56
C ALA A 338 -27.53 13.85 -9.74
N LEU A 339 -27.40 12.56 -10.05
CA LEU A 339 -26.37 11.71 -9.47
C LEU A 339 -24.98 12.23 -9.79
N ARG A 340 -24.71 12.60 -11.05
CA ARG A 340 -23.42 13.16 -11.46
C ARG A 340 -23.05 14.39 -10.64
N ALA A 341 -23.98 15.33 -10.47
CA ALA A 341 -23.76 16.54 -9.67
C ALA A 341 -23.47 16.20 -8.20
N ARG A 342 -24.22 15.25 -7.60
CA ARG A 342 -23.97 14.76 -6.24
C ARG A 342 -22.59 14.13 -6.08
N VAL A 343 -22.16 13.32 -7.04
CA VAL A 343 -20.84 12.68 -7.04
C VAL A 343 -19.74 13.72 -7.14
N VAL A 344 -19.84 14.66 -8.07
CA VAL A 344 -18.84 15.74 -8.22
C VAL A 344 -18.78 16.62 -6.97
N GLU A 345 -19.92 16.93 -6.35
CA GLU A 345 -19.93 17.68 -5.09
C GLU A 345 -19.27 16.91 -3.95
N ALA A 346 -19.56 15.61 -3.80
CA ALA A 346 -18.89 14.77 -2.81
C ALA A 346 -17.37 14.70 -3.05
N GLN A 347 -16.93 14.65 -4.32
CA GLN A 347 -15.52 14.69 -4.69
C GLN A 347 -14.87 16.03 -4.31
N ARG A 348 -15.57 17.15 -4.53
CA ARG A 348 -15.09 18.48 -4.09
C ARG A 348 -14.93 18.54 -2.57
N GLN A 349 -15.88 17.99 -1.82
CA GLN A 349 -15.81 17.91 -0.35
C GLN A 349 -14.66 17.00 0.10
N ARG A 350 -14.41 15.88 -0.60
CA ARG A 350 -13.31 14.96 -0.32
C ARG A 350 -11.93 15.62 -0.46
N LEU A 351 -11.80 16.56 -1.40
CA LEU A 351 -10.56 17.31 -1.64
C LEU A 351 -10.30 18.45 -0.66
N ALA A 352 -11.33 19.00 0.00
CA ALA A 352 -11.18 20.10 0.94
C ALA A 352 -10.08 19.86 2.02
N PRO A 353 -10.03 18.71 2.73
CA PRO A 353 -8.95 18.42 3.69
C PRO A 353 -7.60 18.09 3.05
N LEU A 354 -7.55 17.99 1.71
CA LEU A 354 -6.35 17.75 0.90
C LEU A 354 -5.87 19.02 0.19
N GLY A 355 -6.46 20.18 0.48
CA GLY A 355 -6.03 21.47 -0.08
C GLY A 355 -4.60 21.83 0.31
N GLN A 356 -3.93 22.64 -0.54
CA GLN A 356 -2.50 22.97 -0.44
C GLN A 356 -2.06 23.40 0.97
N GLN A 357 -2.76 24.37 1.57
CA GLN A 357 -2.44 24.90 2.91
C GLN A 357 -2.69 23.87 4.02
N ALA A 358 -3.82 23.16 3.95
CA ALA A 358 -4.21 22.16 4.94
C ALA A 358 -3.22 20.98 4.98
N VAL A 359 -2.79 20.52 3.81
CA VAL A 359 -1.75 19.48 3.70
C VAL A 359 -0.43 19.98 4.26
N ALA A 360 0.05 21.15 3.85
CA ALA A 360 1.32 21.69 4.33
C ALA A 360 1.35 21.81 5.86
N GLN A 361 0.26 22.28 6.46
CA GLN A 361 0.12 22.34 7.92
C GLN A 361 0.19 20.95 8.57
N ARG A 362 -0.61 19.99 8.08
CA ARG A 362 -0.65 18.64 8.65
C ARG A 362 0.66 17.86 8.46
N VAL A 363 1.38 18.08 7.35
CA VAL A 363 2.73 17.54 7.13
C VAL A 363 3.69 18.16 8.14
N ARG A 364 3.61 19.47 8.39
CA ARG A 364 4.44 20.13 9.42
C ARG A 364 4.19 19.53 10.79
N GLU A 365 2.93 19.41 11.20
CA GLU A 365 2.53 18.82 12.48
C GLU A 365 3.07 17.40 12.64
N ALA A 366 2.95 16.56 11.60
CA ALA A 366 3.44 15.18 11.61
C ALA A 366 4.97 15.08 11.69
N LEU A 367 5.71 15.95 10.98
CA LEU A 367 7.18 15.91 10.95
C LEU A 367 7.81 16.59 12.18
N THR A 368 7.12 17.53 12.82
CA THR A 368 7.69 18.35 13.92
C THR A 368 8.34 17.51 15.04
N PRO A 369 7.71 16.44 15.58
CA PRO A 369 8.34 15.62 16.62
C PRO A 369 9.70 15.04 16.17
N PHE A 370 9.79 14.54 14.95
CA PHE A 370 11.02 14.01 14.38
C PHE A 370 12.09 15.10 14.19
N LEU A 371 11.69 16.25 13.63
CA LEU A 371 12.57 17.41 13.38
C LEU A 371 13.11 18.04 14.67
N GLU A 372 12.35 17.98 15.75
CA GLU A 372 12.75 18.40 17.10
C GLU A 372 13.49 17.32 17.89
N GLY A 373 13.55 16.10 17.37
CA GLY A 373 14.32 14.99 17.94
C GLY A 373 13.60 14.35 19.12
N ARG A 374 12.28 14.55 19.21
CA ARG A 374 11.45 13.87 20.18
C ARG A 374 11.48 12.37 19.89
N PRO A 375 11.68 11.53 20.92
CA PRO A 375 11.61 10.10 20.73
C PRO A 375 10.18 9.70 20.33
N PRO A 376 10.02 8.63 19.54
CA PRO A 376 8.71 8.08 19.24
C PRO A 376 7.96 7.73 20.53
N SER A 377 6.64 7.90 20.54
CA SER A 377 5.80 7.50 21.67
C SER A 377 5.93 5.99 21.89
N ALA A 378 6.66 5.60 22.95
CA ALA A 378 6.96 4.21 23.21
C ALA A 378 5.68 3.40 23.51
N LEU A 379 5.38 2.42 22.67
CA LEU A 379 4.54 1.28 23.02
C LEU A 379 5.13 0.03 22.38
N GLN A 380 6.00 -0.69 23.09
CA GLN A 380 6.13 -2.11 22.84
C GLN A 380 5.27 -2.86 23.87
N PRO A 381 4.15 -3.46 23.47
CA PRO A 381 3.58 -4.54 24.27
C PRO A 381 4.58 -5.70 24.32
N ALA A 382 4.51 -6.50 25.39
CA ALA A 382 5.28 -7.74 25.54
C ALA A 382 5.28 -8.54 24.23
N THR A 383 6.45 -9.11 23.91
CA THR A 383 6.63 -10.03 22.80
C THR A 383 5.61 -11.16 22.96
N PRO A 384 4.67 -11.33 22.02
CA PRO A 384 3.68 -12.40 22.13
C PRO A 384 4.40 -13.75 22.14
N SER A 385 3.91 -14.66 22.98
CA SER A 385 4.46 -16.02 23.07
C SER A 385 4.20 -16.81 21.79
N VAL A 386 3.02 -16.64 21.16
CA VAL A 386 2.58 -17.39 19.98
C VAL A 386 1.65 -16.55 19.10
N THR A 387 1.76 -16.72 17.79
CA THR A 387 0.85 -16.14 16.80
C THR A 387 0.10 -17.24 16.04
N VAL A 388 -1.23 -17.24 16.17
CA VAL A 388 -2.13 -18.12 15.42
C VAL A 388 -2.62 -17.37 14.18
N VAL A 389 -2.27 -17.84 13.00
CA VAL A 389 -2.68 -17.28 11.71
C VAL A 389 -3.88 -18.07 11.21
N CYS A 390 -5.05 -17.43 11.18
CA CYS A 390 -6.29 -18.01 10.66
C CYS A 390 -6.95 -17.01 9.70
N PRO A 391 -6.56 -17.03 8.40
CA PRO A 391 -7.01 -16.03 7.44
C PRO A 391 -8.53 -15.94 7.31
N GLY A 392 -9.23 -17.08 7.31
CA GLY A 392 -10.69 -17.15 7.20
C GLY A 392 -11.49 -16.84 8.47
N PHE A 393 -10.83 -16.58 9.62
CA PHE A 393 -11.52 -16.40 10.91
C PHE A 393 -12.56 -15.27 10.88
N ASP A 394 -12.25 -14.13 10.26
CA ASP A 394 -13.19 -13.00 10.18
C ASP A 394 -14.40 -13.29 9.27
N ALA A 395 -14.18 -14.05 8.20
CA ALA A 395 -15.24 -14.41 7.25
C ALA A 395 -16.19 -15.49 7.80
N ALA A 396 -15.66 -16.44 8.56
CA ALA A 396 -16.40 -17.58 9.11
C ALA A 396 -15.93 -17.92 10.54
N PRO A 397 -16.30 -17.13 11.57
CA PRO A 397 -15.80 -17.31 12.94
C PRO A 397 -16.21 -18.65 13.59
N ASP A 398 -17.31 -19.25 13.14
CA ASP A 398 -17.84 -20.52 13.65
C ASP A 398 -17.35 -21.75 12.87
N ALA A 399 -16.60 -21.56 11.78
CA ALA A 399 -16.02 -22.66 11.03
C ALA A 399 -15.12 -23.52 11.95
N PRO A 400 -15.02 -24.85 11.72
CA PRO A 400 -14.19 -25.74 12.55
C PRO A 400 -12.75 -25.23 12.74
N MET A 401 -12.12 -24.72 11.67
CA MET A 401 -10.76 -24.16 11.71
C MET A 401 -10.69 -22.90 12.58
N SER A 402 -11.67 -22.00 12.47
CA SER A 402 -11.76 -20.76 13.27
C SER A 402 -11.97 -21.04 14.75
N ARG A 403 -12.84 -22.01 15.08
CA ARG A 403 -13.06 -22.46 16.46
C ARG A 403 -11.80 -23.08 17.05
N LEU A 404 -11.08 -23.88 16.27
CA LEU A 404 -9.79 -24.45 16.69
C LEU A 404 -8.73 -23.35 16.92
N ALA A 405 -8.59 -22.42 15.97
CA ALA A 405 -7.63 -21.32 16.07
C ALA A 405 -7.87 -20.48 17.35
N ARG A 406 -9.13 -20.16 17.64
CA ARG A 406 -9.55 -19.51 18.88
C ARG A 406 -9.21 -20.34 20.11
N ALA A 407 -9.57 -21.62 20.11
CA ALA A 407 -9.32 -22.53 21.23
C ALA A 407 -7.83 -22.68 21.54
N VAL A 408 -6.95 -22.68 20.53
CA VAL A 408 -5.49 -22.66 20.72
C VAL A 408 -5.05 -21.33 21.32
N ALA A 409 -5.51 -20.20 20.76
CA ALA A 409 -5.15 -18.86 21.25
C ALA A 409 -5.57 -18.64 22.71
N ASP A 410 -6.76 -19.08 23.12
CA ASP A 410 -7.26 -18.94 24.49
C ASP A 410 -6.47 -19.77 25.52
N ARG A 411 -5.73 -20.81 25.09
CA ARG A 411 -4.91 -21.67 25.95
C ARG A 411 -3.50 -21.14 26.18
N LEU A 412 -3.05 -20.20 25.37
CA LEU A 412 -1.66 -19.73 25.35
C LEU A 412 -1.58 -18.29 25.89
N PRO A 413 -0.73 -18.02 26.89
CA PRO A 413 -0.62 -16.69 27.47
C PRO A 413 -0.13 -15.68 26.43
N ASP A 414 -0.79 -14.52 26.30
CA ASP A 414 -0.45 -13.46 25.33
C ASP A 414 -0.48 -13.86 23.84
N ALA A 415 -1.14 -14.98 23.50
CA ALA A 415 -1.30 -15.37 22.12
C ALA A 415 -2.13 -14.37 21.32
N ARG A 416 -1.83 -14.29 20.02
CA ARG A 416 -2.49 -13.39 19.07
C ARG A 416 -3.13 -14.20 17.97
N LEU A 417 -4.35 -13.87 17.60
CA LEU A 417 -5.00 -14.42 16.41
C LEU A 417 -4.93 -13.39 15.29
N TRP A 418 -4.32 -13.76 14.17
CA TRP A 418 -4.17 -12.94 12.98
C TRP A 418 -5.08 -13.46 11.87
N THR A 419 -5.85 -12.57 11.28
CA THR A 419 -6.85 -12.91 10.26
C THR A 419 -6.92 -11.86 9.17
N VAL A 420 -7.54 -12.21 8.05
CA VAL A 420 -7.81 -11.29 6.95
C VAL A 420 -9.23 -10.77 7.11
N ARG A 421 -9.38 -9.45 7.02
CA ARG A 421 -10.67 -8.77 7.14
C ARG A 421 -11.58 -9.14 5.99
N ARG A 422 -12.84 -9.44 6.30
CA ARG A 422 -13.89 -9.50 5.29
C ARG A 422 -14.16 -8.09 4.76
N GLN A 423 -13.87 -7.87 3.48
CA GLN A 423 -14.15 -6.60 2.82
C GLN A 423 -15.63 -6.52 2.41
N VAL A 424 -16.39 -5.66 3.08
CA VAL A 424 -17.77 -5.28 2.73
C VAL A 424 -17.84 -3.76 2.55
N MET A 425 -18.80 -3.28 1.75
CA MET A 425 -19.09 -1.84 1.63
C MET A 425 -19.93 -1.37 2.83
N PRO A 426 -19.61 -0.21 3.46
CA PRO A 426 -18.44 0.64 3.19
C PRO A 426 -17.12 0.04 3.73
N LEU A 427 -16.05 0.15 2.93
CA LEU A 427 -14.73 -0.37 3.30
C LEU A 427 -14.11 0.44 4.43
N GLN A 428 -13.72 -0.24 5.50
CA GLN A 428 -12.90 0.34 6.56
C GLN A 428 -11.47 -0.19 6.43
N LEU A 429 -10.49 0.72 6.38
CA LEU A 429 -9.09 0.39 6.09
C LEU A 429 -8.14 0.62 7.27
N ALA A 430 -8.64 1.09 8.41
CA ALA A 430 -7.83 1.27 9.61
C ALA A 430 -7.46 -0.11 10.23
N PRO A 431 -6.23 -0.31 10.74
CA PRO A 431 -5.86 -1.51 11.49
C PRO A 431 -6.79 -1.70 12.69
N ARG A 432 -7.37 -2.89 12.83
CA ARG A 432 -8.27 -3.21 13.95
C ARG A 432 -7.67 -4.29 14.82
N LYS A 433 -7.32 -3.87 16.04
CA LYS A 433 -6.99 -4.77 17.15
C LYS A 433 -8.19 -4.77 18.09
N GLU A 434 -8.79 -5.92 18.27
CA GLU A 434 -9.99 -6.08 19.11
C GLU A 434 -9.81 -7.26 20.07
N ARG A 435 -10.57 -7.25 21.16
CA ARG A 435 -10.73 -8.43 22.03
C ARG A 435 -11.98 -9.17 21.58
N ASP A 436 -11.83 -10.45 21.28
CA ASP A 436 -12.93 -11.40 21.07
C ASP A 436 -12.83 -12.43 22.21
N GLY A 437 -13.62 -12.21 23.27
CA GLY A 437 -13.44 -12.92 24.54
C GLY A 437 -12.07 -12.66 25.17
N ALA A 438 -11.32 -13.73 25.47
CA ALA A 438 -9.96 -13.65 26.00
C ALA A 438 -8.91 -13.42 24.90
N THR A 439 -9.21 -13.81 23.66
CA THR A 439 -8.30 -13.71 22.51
C THR A 439 -8.18 -12.28 22.00
N ARG A 440 -6.94 -11.87 21.69
CA ARG A 440 -6.68 -10.63 20.97
C ARG A 440 -6.61 -10.94 19.47
N VAL A 441 -7.45 -10.28 18.67
CA VAL A 441 -7.56 -10.49 17.23
C VAL A 441 -7.00 -9.28 16.48
N TRP A 442 -6.16 -9.54 15.47
CA TRP A 442 -5.66 -8.56 14.52
C TRP A 442 -6.21 -8.87 13.14
N ARG A 443 -6.91 -7.89 12.57
CA ARG A 443 -7.54 -8.01 11.25
C ARG A 443 -6.80 -7.18 10.22
N PHE A 444 -6.07 -7.87 9.35
CA PHE A 444 -5.33 -7.27 8.25
C PHE A 444 -6.26 -7.00 7.06
N THR A 445 -6.06 -5.90 6.39
CA THR A 445 -6.77 -5.55 5.17
C THR A 445 -6.23 -6.43 4.03
N PRO A 446 -7.09 -7.10 3.25
CA PRO A 446 -6.59 -7.79 2.07
C PRO A 446 -6.25 -6.79 0.97
N ASP A 447 -5.30 -7.18 0.13
CA ASP A 447 -4.87 -6.36 -1.01
C ASP A 447 -6.01 -6.24 -2.04
N GLU A 448 -6.78 -7.32 -2.19
CA GLU A 448 -7.95 -7.43 -3.08
C GLU A 448 -9.19 -7.91 -2.30
N PRO A 449 -10.41 -7.57 -2.72
CA PRO A 449 -11.61 -7.94 -2.00
C PRO A 449 -11.88 -9.45 -1.99
N SER A 450 -12.56 -9.88 -0.91
CA SER A 450 -13.06 -11.25 -0.74
C SER A 450 -14.34 -11.45 -1.54
N PHE A 451 -14.45 -12.56 -2.25
CA PHE A 451 -15.63 -12.92 -3.02
C PHE A 451 -16.36 -14.10 -2.37
N GLY A 452 -17.22 -13.80 -1.39
CA GLY A 452 -18.15 -14.76 -0.79
C GLY A 452 -17.50 -15.81 0.13
N PRO A 453 -18.32 -16.68 0.76
CA PRO A 453 -17.86 -17.68 1.74
C PRO A 453 -17.19 -18.92 1.13
N ASP A 454 -17.34 -19.16 -0.18
CA ASP A 454 -16.90 -20.39 -0.88
C ASP A 454 -15.60 -20.23 -1.69
N ARG A 455 -14.87 -19.12 -1.54
CA ARG A 455 -13.58 -18.88 -2.22
C ARG A 455 -12.43 -18.79 -1.23
N ASP A 456 -11.23 -19.13 -1.71
CA ASP A 456 -9.95 -18.99 -0.99
C ASP A 456 -9.85 -17.62 -0.28
N THR A 457 -9.18 -17.60 0.87
CA THR A 457 -8.98 -16.35 1.60
C THR A 457 -8.19 -15.36 0.73
N PRO A 458 -8.66 -14.10 0.54
CA PRO A 458 -7.94 -13.15 -0.30
C PRO A 458 -6.53 -12.85 0.24
N PRO A 459 -5.58 -12.53 -0.66
CA PRO A 459 -4.21 -12.24 -0.27
C PRO A 459 -4.13 -10.94 0.54
N SER A 460 -3.18 -10.88 1.47
CA SER A 460 -2.90 -9.69 2.28
C SER A 460 -1.40 -9.52 2.46
N SER A 461 -0.84 -8.51 1.80
CA SER A 461 0.58 -8.15 1.87
C SER A 461 1.01 -7.82 3.30
N SER A 462 0.18 -7.10 4.05
CA SER A 462 0.40 -6.78 5.46
C SER A 462 0.44 -8.03 6.34
N LEU A 463 -0.49 -8.98 6.16
CA LEU A 463 -0.46 -10.24 6.91
C LEU A 463 0.79 -11.05 6.57
N GLU A 464 1.11 -11.20 5.29
CA GLU A 464 2.33 -11.90 4.86
C GLU A 464 3.59 -11.28 5.48
N THR A 465 3.68 -9.95 5.49
CA THR A 465 4.78 -9.21 6.13
C THR A 465 4.81 -9.45 7.64
N GLY A 466 3.65 -9.43 8.29
CA GLY A 466 3.52 -9.74 9.72
C GLY A 466 4.03 -11.15 10.03
N VAL A 467 3.64 -12.15 9.24
CA VAL A 467 4.04 -13.55 9.44
C VAL A 467 5.56 -13.70 9.37
N ARG A 468 6.21 -13.06 8.38
CA ARG A 468 7.68 -13.08 8.26
C ARG A 468 8.39 -12.36 9.42
N CYS A 469 7.71 -11.42 10.08
CA CYS A 469 8.25 -10.62 11.17
C CYS A 469 7.75 -11.07 12.56
N ALA A 470 7.00 -12.17 12.62
CA ALA A 470 6.41 -12.64 13.87
C ALA A 470 7.52 -12.96 14.87
N PRO A 471 7.45 -12.43 16.11
CA PRO A 471 8.56 -12.50 17.04
C PRO A 471 8.60 -13.81 17.86
N GLY A 472 7.72 -14.76 17.57
CA GLY A 472 7.59 -16.03 18.28
C GLY A 472 6.96 -17.12 17.40
N PRO A 473 6.73 -18.32 17.96
CA PRO A 473 6.10 -19.44 17.26
C PRO A 473 4.84 -19.08 16.47
N LEU A 474 4.70 -19.70 15.31
CA LEU A 474 3.57 -19.55 14.39
C LEU A 474 2.74 -20.84 14.31
N LEU A 475 1.42 -20.70 14.35
CA LEU A 475 0.48 -21.75 13.94
C LEU A 475 -0.31 -21.27 12.72
N PHE A 476 -0.19 -21.97 11.60
CA PHE A 476 -1.02 -21.76 10.41
C PHE A 476 -2.29 -22.60 10.52
N ALA A 477 -3.38 -22.01 11.00
CA ALA A 477 -4.71 -22.59 10.99
C ALA A 477 -5.37 -22.32 9.62
N GLY A 478 -5.17 -23.25 8.69
CA GLY A 478 -5.33 -23.07 7.25
C GLY A 478 -3.99 -23.17 6.52
N ALA A 479 -3.23 -24.24 6.74
CA ALA A 479 -1.91 -24.44 6.12
C ALA A 479 -1.97 -24.66 4.59
N ASP A 480 -3.16 -24.89 4.05
CA ASP A 480 -3.49 -24.97 2.63
C ASP A 480 -3.80 -23.60 1.99
N GLU A 481 -4.00 -22.56 2.80
CA GLU A 481 -4.32 -21.20 2.35
C GLU A 481 -3.12 -20.46 1.73
N ASP A 482 -3.44 -19.42 0.97
CA ASP A 482 -2.45 -18.64 0.20
C ASP A 482 -1.34 -18.04 1.09
N VAL A 483 -1.67 -17.59 2.30
CA VAL A 483 -0.68 -17.02 3.24
C VAL A 483 0.40 -18.04 3.62
N ALA A 484 0.02 -19.29 3.89
CA ALA A 484 0.96 -20.32 4.32
C ALA A 484 1.89 -20.67 3.15
N ARG A 485 1.31 -20.89 1.97
CA ARG A 485 2.03 -21.19 0.72
C ARG A 485 3.10 -20.15 0.38
N ARG A 486 2.79 -18.87 0.59
CA ARG A 486 3.68 -17.74 0.25
C ARG A 486 4.75 -17.45 1.30
N THR A 487 4.49 -17.77 2.57
CA THR A 487 5.36 -17.30 3.68
C THR A 487 6.16 -18.40 4.33
N VAL A 488 5.65 -19.62 4.43
CA VAL A 488 6.27 -20.71 5.21
C VAL A 488 7.69 -21.03 4.76
N SER A 489 7.92 -21.12 3.44
CA SER A 489 9.25 -21.40 2.86
C SER A 489 10.25 -20.25 2.98
N ARG A 490 9.78 -19.09 3.43
CA ARG A 490 10.53 -17.83 3.53
C ARG A 490 10.59 -17.30 4.96
N LEU A 491 10.19 -18.10 5.95
CA LEU A 491 10.33 -17.73 7.34
C LEU A 491 11.82 -17.59 7.70
N PRO A 492 12.18 -16.67 8.61
CA PRO A 492 13.55 -16.57 9.09
C PRO A 492 14.07 -17.91 9.63
N PRO A 493 15.36 -18.24 9.42
CA PRO A 493 15.95 -19.44 9.99
C PRO A 493 15.72 -19.54 11.51
N GLY A 494 15.32 -20.72 11.98
CA GLY A 494 15.01 -20.94 13.39
C GLY A 494 13.58 -20.56 13.81
N THR A 495 12.77 -19.99 12.92
CA THR A 495 11.34 -19.73 13.21
C THR A 495 10.61 -21.05 13.47
N ARG A 496 10.00 -21.16 14.65
CA ARG A 496 9.13 -22.29 14.98
C ARG A 496 7.77 -22.11 14.31
N ALA A 497 7.41 -23.03 13.42
CA ALA A 497 6.12 -23.03 12.77
C ALA A 497 5.48 -24.42 12.80
N ALA A 498 4.16 -24.42 12.92
CA ALA A 498 3.25 -25.56 12.88
C ALA A 498 2.09 -25.22 11.94
N GLY A 499 1.46 -26.22 11.33
CA GLY A 499 0.33 -26.00 10.42
C GLY A 499 -0.76 -27.02 10.60
N ILE A 500 -2.00 -26.59 10.44
CA ILE A 500 -3.15 -27.48 10.33
C ILE A 500 -4.00 -27.08 9.13
N TRP A 501 -4.49 -28.07 8.39
CA TRP A 501 -5.36 -27.89 7.23
C TRP A 501 -6.60 -28.77 7.34
N ALA A 502 -7.61 -28.53 6.52
CA ALA A 502 -8.81 -29.37 6.45
C ALA A 502 -9.08 -29.80 4.99
N ALA A 503 -9.56 -31.03 4.80
CA ALA A 503 -9.96 -31.54 3.49
C ALA A 503 -11.00 -30.62 2.81
N PRO A 504 -11.03 -30.55 1.45
CA PRO A 504 -10.37 -31.45 0.50
C PRO A 504 -9.00 -30.99 -0.01
N ARG A 505 -8.56 -29.77 0.28
CA ARG A 505 -7.35 -29.21 -0.34
C ARG A 505 -6.11 -29.46 0.51
N ALA A 506 -5.26 -30.38 0.07
CA ALA A 506 -3.97 -30.61 0.72
C ALA A 506 -3.01 -29.42 0.57
N PRO A 507 -2.16 -29.14 1.57
CA PRO A 507 -1.09 -28.15 1.47
C PRO A 507 -0.12 -28.46 0.34
N ASP A 508 0.44 -27.42 -0.25
CA ASP A 508 1.39 -27.58 -1.36
C ASP A 508 2.69 -28.27 -0.92
N ALA A 509 3.53 -28.63 -1.89
CA ALA A 509 4.78 -29.33 -1.62
C ALA A 509 5.74 -28.49 -0.76
N ALA A 510 5.75 -27.18 -0.93
CA ALA A 510 6.65 -26.28 -0.20
C ALA A 510 6.28 -26.19 1.28
N VAL A 511 4.98 -26.07 1.59
CA VAL A 511 4.46 -26.08 2.97
C VAL A 511 4.72 -27.44 3.63
N ARG A 512 4.44 -28.55 2.93
CA ARG A 512 4.72 -29.90 3.44
C ARG A 512 6.19 -30.13 3.74
N GLN A 513 7.09 -29.68 2.85
CA GLN A 513 8.52 -29.78 3.05
C GLN A 513 9.00 -28.94 4.24
N ALA A 514 8.49 -27.72 4.38
CA ALA A 514 8.93 -26.78 5.40
C ALA A 514 8.40 -27.10 6.81
N LEU A 515 7.16 -27.58 6.92
CA LEU A 515 6.55 -27.92 8.22
C LEU A 515 6.78 -29.39 8.61
N GLY A 516 6.97 -30.29 7.64
CA GLY A 516 7.31 -31.70 7.89
C GLY A 516 6.30 -32.39 8.81
N THR A 517 6.80 -32.94 9.92
CA THR A 517 5.98 -33.63 10.93
C THR A 517 5.12 -32.69 11.78
N ARG A 518 5.30 -31.37 11.66
CA ARG A 518 4.49 -30.34 12.34
C ARG A 518 3.31 -29.87 11.49
N LEU A 519 2.78 -30.77 10.66
CA LEU A 519 1.62 -30.53 9.83
C LEU A 519 0.54 -31.54 10.20
N TRP A 520 -0.63 -31.05 10.62
CA TRP A 520 -1.77 -31.86 11.01
C TRP A 520 -2.92 -31.72 10.02
N GLU A 521 -3.73 -32.76 9.89
CA GLU A 521 -5.01 -32.73 9.20
C GLU A 521 -6.15 -32.67 10.23
N LEU A 522 -7.09 -31.74 10.00
CA LEU A 522 -8.32 -31.62 10.76
C LEU A 522 -9.38 -32.56 10.17
N THR A 523 -9.48 -33.76 10.73
CA THR A 523 -10.48 -34.74 10.31
C THR A 523 -11.87 -34.41 10.87
N PRO A 524 -12.96 -34.66 10.10
CA PRO A 524 -14.32 -34.50 10.60
C PRO A 524 -14.55 -35.30 11.89
N GLY A 525 -15.21 -34.68 12.88
CA GLY A 525 -15.52 -35.32 14.17
C GLY A 525 -14.37 -35.35 15.17
N ARG A 526 -13.17 -34.86 14.83
CA ARG A 526 -12.06 -34.71 15.79
C ARG A 526 -12.45 -33.72 16.89
N ASP A 527 -12.22 -34.09 18.14
CA ASP A 527 -12.45 -33.19 19.27
C ASP A 527 -11.47 -32.00 19.20
N LEU A 528 -12.02 -30.82 18.94
CA LEU A 528 -11.26 -29.58 18.82
C LEU A 528 -10.61 -29.18 20.15
N THR A 529 -11.19 -29.57 21.28
CA THR A 529 -10.69 -29.24 22.62
C THR A 529 -9.39 -29.97 22.91
N SER A 530 -9.36 -31.30 22.69
CA SER A 530 -8.15 -32.11 22.79
C SER A 530 -7.08 -31.65 21.81
N LEU A 531 -7.45 -31.47 20.54
CA LEU A 531 -6.52 -31.03 19.49
C LEU A 531 -5.90 -29.66 19.80
N ALA A 532 -6.68 -28.71 20.30
CA ALA A 532 -6.15 -27.42 20.73
C ALA A 532 -5.10 -27.58 21.84
N GLY A 533 -5.30 -28.53 22.77
CA GLY A 533 -4.32 -28.86 23.79
C GLY A 533 -3.04 -29.51 23.24
N GLU A 534 -3.14 -30.36 22.24
CA GLU A 534 -1.98 -30.94 21.52
C GLU A 534 -1.17 -29.84 20.82
N LEU A 535 -1.84 -28.99 20.04
CA LEU A 535 -1.21 -27.88 19.31
C LEU A 535 -0.60 -26.85 20.27
N ALA A 536 -1.28 -26.52 21.35
CA ALA A 536 -0.74 -25.61 22.37
C ALA A 536 0.54 -26.19 22.98
N ARG A 537 0.59 -27.48 23.31
CA ARG A 537 1.82 -28.11 23.82
C ARG A 537 2.96 -28.06 22.83
N GLU A 538 2.72 -28.33 21.55
CA GLU A 538 3.74 -28.20 20.49
C GLU A 538 4.29 -26.76 20.39
N LEU A 539 3.42 -25.76 20.58
CA LEU A 539 3.77 -24.34 20.51
C LEU A 539 4.35 -23.80 21.84
N ASP A 540 4.18 -24.52 22.96
CA ASP A 540 4.60 -24.12 24.31
C ASP A 540 5.88 -24.83 24.78
N VAL A 541 6.56 -25.61 23.92
CA VAL A 541 7.84 -26.25 24.25
C VAL A 541 8.96 -25.19 24.36
N GLU A 542 8.99 -24.48 25.49
CA GLU A 542 10.13 -23.90 26.24
C GLU A 542 9.92 -22.45 26.74
N GLY A 543 9.28 -22.34 27.90
CA GLY A 543 9.64 -21.38 28.95
C GLY A 543 10.78 -21.88 29.87
N ARG A 544 11.62 -22.83 29.44
CA ARG A 544 12.80 -23.26 30.22
C ARG A 544 14.08 -23.08 29.39
N PRO A 545 15.09 -22.36 29.90
CA PRO A 545 16.36 -22.24 29.20
C PRO A 545 16.98 -23.63 29.04
N HIS A 546 17.43 -23.95 27.83
CA HIS A 546 18.24 -25.13 27.55
C HIS A 546 19.45 -25.17 28.51
N ALA A 547 19.44 -26.15 29.40
CA ALA A 547 20.65 -26.65 30.04
C ALA A 547 21.20 -27.79 29.16
N ARG A 548 22.23 -27.49 28.38
CA ARG A 548 23.33 -28.43 28.08
C ARG A 548 24.63 -27.67 28.03
#